data_AF-A0A9Q3KL47-F1
#
_entry.id   AF-A0A9Q3KL47-F1
#
_cell.length_a   1.000
_cell.length_b   1.000
_cell.length_c   1.000
_cell.angle_alpha   90.00
_cell.angle_beta   90.00
_cell.angle_gamma   90.00
#
_symmetry.space_group_name_H-M   'P 1'
#
loop_
_entity.id
_entity.type
_entity.pdbx_description
1 polymer ?
#
loop_
_entity_poly.entity_id
_entity_poly.type
_entity_poly.pdbx_seq_one_letter_code
_entity_poly.pdbx_strand_id
1 'polypeptide(L)'
;MAHQLRSPLEPGDLVLVYNKAIETNWGLLFKNKWNEPYRVIRQINNGPYELEELDGTELARRFAASQVKRFYPRGKIDTKEDTEEEQSEEDESINEEEVFEETTESDEE
;
A
#
# COMPACT_ATOMS: atom_id res chain seq x y z
N MET A 1 -22.36 2.38 7.63
CA MET A 1 -20.93 2.07 7.42
C MET A 1 -20.84 0.64 6.89
N ALA A 2 -20.64 0.47 5.59
CA ALA A 2 -20.44 -0.86 5.02
C ALA A 2 -18.98 -1.26 5.24
N HIS A 3 -18.74 -2.34 5.97
CA HIS A 3 -17.41 -2.93 6.05
C HIS A 3 -17.26 -3.82 4.80
N GLN A 4 -16.55 -3.32 3.78
CA GLN A 4 -16.22 -4.14 2.62
C GLN A 4 -15.30 -5.27 3.10
N LEU A 5 -15.82 -6.50 3.13
CA LEU A 5 -15.02 -7.68 3.45
C LEU A 5 -14.00 -7.87 2.32
N ARG A 6 -12.72 -7.90 2.66
CA ARG A 6 -11.68 -8.27 1.71
C ARG A 6 -11.80 -9.76 1.41
N SER A 7 -11.78 -10.13 0.13
CA SER A 7 -11.66 -11.53 -0.27
C SER A 7 -10.35 -12.10 0.30
N PRO A 8 -10.36 -13.33 0.84
CA PRO A 8 -9.15 -13.97 1.31
C PRO A 8 -8.21 -14.23 0.13
N LEU A 9 -6.92 -14.06 0.36
CA LEU A 9 -5.88 -14.35 -0.62
C LEU A 9 -5.63 -15.86 -0.71
N GLU A 10 -5.48 -16.37 -1.93
CA GLU A 10 -5.22 -17.78 -2.19
C GLU A 10 -3.71 -18.09 -2.28
N PRO A 11 -3.28 -19.32 -1.98
CA PRO A 11 -1.91 -19.76 -2.26
C PRO A 11 -1.52 -19.51 -3.73
N GLY A 12 -0.39 -18.85 -3.94
CA GLY A 12 0.13 -18.47 -5.26
C GLY A 12 -0.24 -17.05 -5.71
N ASP A 13 -1.16 -16.36 -5.03
CA ASP A 13 -1.46 -14.95 -5.32
C ASP A 13 -0.23 -14.07 -5.09
N LEU A 14 -0.06 -13.07 -5.96
CA LEU A 14 0.95 -12.04 -5.79
C LEU A 14 0.44 -10.96 -4.84
N VAL A 15 1.29 -10.56 -3.90
CA VAL A 15 0.93 -9.61 -2.84
C VAL A 15 2.06 -8.63 -2.54
N LEU A 16 1.68 -7.42 -2.13
CA LEU A 16 2.57 -6.41 -1.57
C LEU A 16 2.51 -6.46 -0.04
N VAL A 17 3.65 -6.20 0.59
CA VAL A 17 3.79 -6.21 2.05
C VAL A 17 4.06 -4.81 2.59
N TYR A 18 3.32 -4.42 3.63
CA TYR A 18 3.47 -3.15 4.31
C TYR A 18 4.69 -3.15 5.24
N ASN A 19 5.61 -2.21 5.01
CA ASN A 19 6.77 -2.00 5.87
C ASN A 19 6.46 -1.03 7.02
N LYS A 20 6.09 -1.61 8.17
CA LYS A 20 5.75 -0.84 9.39
C LYS A 20 6.92 0.00 9.94
N ALA A 21 8.17 -0.35 9.63
CA ALA A 21 9.32 0.40 10.14
C ALA A 21 9.40 1.85 9.60
N ILE A 22 8.72 2.12 8.48
CA ILE A 22 8.68 3.46 7.86
C ILE A 22 7.87 4.45 8.69
N GLU A 23 6.81 4.02 9.37
CA GLU A 23 5.99 4.92 10.20
C GLU A 23 6.73 5.42 11.42
N THR A 24 7.62 4.60 11.98
CA THR A 24 8.37 4.94 13.19
C THR A 24 9.55 5.88 12.90
N ASN A 25 10.00 5.95 11.64
CA ASN A 25 11.17 6.73 11.25
C ASN A 25 10.77 7.95 10.41
N TRP A 26 10.87 9.14 11.02
CA TRP A 26 10.51 10.42 10.41
C TRP A 26 11.25 10.68 9.08
N GLY A 27 12.50 10.23 8.95
CA GLY A 27 13.29 10.38 7.72
C GLY A 27 12.87 9.46 6.58
N LEU A 28 12.01 8.46 6.84
CA LEU A 28 11.56 7.49 5.84
C LEU A 28 10.10 7.71 5.43
N LEU A 29 9.38 8.68 5.99
CA LEU A 29 7.94 8.88 5.73
C LEU A 29 7.59 9.03 4.24
N PHE A 30 8.52 9.57 3.45
CA PHE A 30 8.38 9.74 2.00
C PHE A 30 8.78 8.52 1.16
N LYS A 31 9.33 7.46 1.79
CA LYS A 31 9.64 6.22 1.09
C LYS A 31 8.38 5.42 0.81
N ASN A 32 8.42 4.65 -0.28
CA ASN A 32 7.36 3.70 -0.58
C ASN A 32 7.17 2.71 0.58
N LYS A 33 5.93 2.60 1.07
CA LYS A 33 5.56 1.78 2.22
C LYS A 33 5.26 0.33 1.86
N TRP A 34 4.95 0.07 0.59
CA TRP A 34 4.61 -1.25 0.08
C TRP A 34 5.84 -1.85 -0.60
N ASN A 35 6.38 -2.90 0.00
CA ASN A 35 7.54 -3.62 -0.52
C ASN A 35 7.17 -4.42 -1.77
N GLU A 36 8.21 -4.90 -2.45
CA GLU A 36 8.16 -5.72 -3.66
C GLU A 36 7.14 -6.86 -3.61
N PRO A 37 6.69 -7.38 -4.77
CA PRO A 37 5.74 -8.48 -4.83
C PRO A 37 6.30 -9.78 -4.24
N TYR A 38 5.51 -10.41 -3.38
CA TYR A 38 5.71 -11.73 -2.79
C TYR A 38 4.62 -12.69 -3.27
N ARG A 39 4.80 -13.99 -3.06
CA ARG A 39 3.73 -14.99 -3.25
C ARG A 39 3.18 -15.46 -1.91
N VAL A 40 1.88 -15.72 -1.88
CA VAL A 40 1.23 -16.33 -0.72
C VAL A 40 1.52 -17.83 -0.71
N ILE A 41 2.08 -18.35 0.39
CA ILE A 41 2.22 -19.80 0.62
C ILE A 41 0.89 -20.33 1.14
N ARG A 42 0.38 -19.75 2.23
CA ARG A 42 -0.90 -20.11 2.86
C ARG A 42 -1.34 -19.09 3.91
N GLN A 43 -2.62 -19.16 4.26
CA GLN A 43 -3.19 -18.46 5.41
C GLN A 43 -3.30 -19.39 6.63
N ILE A 44 -2.99 -18.87 7.82
CA ILE A 44 -3.11 -19.61 9.07
C ILE A 44 -4.39 -19.19 9.79
N ASN A 45 -5.35 -20.10 9.96
CA ASN A 45 -6.58 -19.91 10.76
C ASN A 45 -7.31 -18.58 10.47
N ASN A 46 -7.43 -18.19 9.19
CA ASN A 46 -7.99 -16.89 8.76
C ASN A 46 -7.30 -15.65 9.37
N GLY A 47 -6.05 -15.81 9.82
CA GLY A 47 -5.25 -14.77 10.44
C GLY A 47 -4.08 -14.38 9.53
N PRO A 48 -2.83 -14.56 10.00
CA PRO A 48 -1.67 -14.12 9.25
C PRO A 48 -1.35 -15.04 8.06
N TYR A 49 -0.63 -14.48 7.11
CA TYR A 49 -0.11 -15.15 5.92
C TYR A 49 1.35 -15.53 6.09
N GLU A 50 1.69 -16.71 5.59
CA GLU A 50 3.06 -17.11 5.27
C GLU A 50 3.32 -16.77 3.80
N LEU A 51 4.43 -16.09 3.54
CA LEU A 51 4.78 -15.56 2.23
C LEU A 51 6.15 -16.08 1.81
N GLU A 52 6.38 -16.14 0.50
CA GLU A 52 7.68 -16.42 -0.12
C GLU A 52 8.05 -15.30 -1.09
N GLU A 53 9.36 -15.13 -1.30
CA GLU A 53 9.90 -14.33 -2.39
C GLU A 53 9.62 -15.00 -3.74
N LEU A 54 9.77 -14.24 -4.83
CA LEU A 54 9.46 -14.74 -6.18
C LEU A 54 10.38 -15.87 -6.65
N ASP A 55 11.53 -16.05 -5.99
CA ASP A 55 12.49 -17.14 -6.20
C ASP A 55 12.17 -18.41 -5.40
N GLY A 56 11.13 -18.38 -4.56
CA GLY A 56 10.73 -19.48 -3.68
C GLY A 56 11.36 -19.43 -2.28
N THR A 57 12.05 -18.34 -1.91
CA THR A 57 12.59 -18.19 -0.56
C THR A 57 11.48 -17.83 0.43
N GLU A 58 11.18 -18.73 1.38
CA GLU A 58 10.17 -18.48 2.42
C GLU A 58 10.59 -17.35 3.37
N LEU A 59 9.66 -16.44 3.68
CA LEU A 59 9.91 -15.39 4.65
C LEU A 59 9.81 -15.95 6.07
N ALA A 60 10.85 -15.71 6.87
CA ALA A 60 10.91 -16.19 8.26
C ALA A 60 9.80 -15.63 9.17
N ARG A 61 9.19 -14.50 8.79
CA ARG A 61 8.12 -13.85 9.56
C ARG A 61 6.78 -14.05 8.89
N ARG A 62 5.74 -14.13 9.71
CA ARG A 62 4.34 -14.09 9.29
C ARG A 62 3.86 -12.66 9.21
N PHE A 63 2.94 -12.39 8.29
CA PHE A 63 2.37 -11.07 8.07
C PHE A 63 0.89 -11.05 8.42
N ALA A 64 0.45 -10.03 9.15
CA ALA A 64 -0.97 -9.87 9.43
C ALA A 64 -1.74 -9.55 8.14
N ALA A 65 -3.00 -9.99 8.04
CA ALA A 65 -3.84 -9.70 6.87
C ALA A 65 -3.97 -8.20 6.55
N SER A 66 -3.83 -7.31 7.54
CA SER A 66 -3.82 -5.86 7.35
C SER A 66 -2.55 -5.32 6.67
N GLN A 67 -1.44 -6.06 6.76
CA GLN A 67 -0.14 -5.69 6.19
C GLN A 67 0.05 -6.26 4.78
N VAL A 68 -0.90 -7.03 4.27
CA VAL A 68 -0.82 -7.68 2.97
C VAL A 68 -1.91 -7.09 2.06
N LYS A 69 -1.55 -6.76 0.82
CA LYS A 69 -2.48 -6.31 -0.22
C LYS A 69 -2.19 -7.08 -1.51
N ARG A 70 -3.23 -7.42 -2.28
CA ARG A 70 -3.04 -8.07 -3.59
C ARG A 70 -2.26 -7.16 -4.54
N PHE A 71 -1.34 -7.77 -5.29
CA PHE A 71 -0.55 -7.11 -6.32
C PHE A 71 -1.13 -7.43 -7.70
N TYR A 72 -1.47 -6.39 -8.45
CA TYR A 72 -1.91 -6.52 -9.84
C TYR A 72 -0.75 -6.10 -10.76
N PRO A 73 -0.10 -7.06 -11.44
CA PRO A 73 0.98 -6.75 -12.37
C PRO A 73 0.44 -5.90 -13.53
N ARG A 74 1.18 -4.86 -13.92
CA ARG A 74 0.82 -4.01 -15.05
C ARG A 74 1.23 -4.70 -16.36
N GLY A 75 0.31 -5.41 -17.00
CA GLY A 75 0.52 -6.12 -18.26
C GLY A 75 -0.41 -7.33 -18.42
N LYS A 76 -0.47 -7.92 -19.62
CA LYS A 76 -1.25 -9.17 -19.85
C LYS A 76 -0.52 -10.34 -19.18
N ILE A 77 -0.96 -10.68 -17.97
CA ILE A 77 -0.77 -12.02 -17.43
C ILE A 77 -2.17 -12.59 -17.32
N ASP A 78 -2.53 -13.47 -18.26
CA ASP A 78 -3.80 -14.19 -18.27
C ASP A 78 -3.83 -15.17 -17.08
N THR A 79 -4.10 -14.65 -15.89
CA THR A 79 -4.33 -15.46 -14.69
C THR A 79 -5.63 -15.01 -14.08
N LYS A 80 -6.65 -15.84 -14.37
CA LYS A 80 -8.02 -15.91 -13.84
C LYS A 80 -8.70 -14.57 -13.52
N GLU A 81 -9.78 -14.33 -14.27
CA GLU A 81 -10.78 -13.29 -14.06
C GLU A 81 -11.24 -13.23 -12.61
N ASP A 82 -10.66 -12.32 -11.83
CA ASP A 82 -11.35 -11.69 -10.72
C ASP A 82 -11.83 -10.34 -11.25
N THR A 83 -13.14 -10.27 -11.48
CA THR A 83 -13.82 -9.02 -11.82
C THR A 83 -13.73 -8.12 -10.59
N GLU A 84 -12.79 -7.19 -10.58
CA GLU A 84 -12.79 -6.05 -9.66
C GLU A 84 -13.37 -4.88 -10.43
N GLU A 85 -14.59 -4.50 -10.03
CA GLU A 85 -15.27 -3.30 -10.50
C GLU A 85 -14.36 -2.09 -10.23
N GLU A 86 -13.99 -1.40 -11.31
CA GLU A 86 -13.28 -0.13 -11.26
C GLU A 86 -14.10 0.87 -10.44
N GLN A 87 -13.46 1.52 -9.46
CA GLN A 87 -13.90 2.84 -9.03
C GLN A 87 -12.72 3.80 -9.15
N SER A 88 -12.81 4.54 -10.26
CA SER A 88 -12.23 5.85 -10.51
C SER A 88 -12.27 6.74 -9.28
N GLU A 89 -11.11 7.21 -8.85
CA GLU A 89 -11.02 8.50 -8.15
C GLU A 89 -10.45 9.49 -9.17
N GLU A 90 -11.35 10.03 -9.98
CA GLU A 90 -11.18 11.36 -10.55
C GLU A 90 -11.21 12.35 -9.38
N ASP A 91 -10.11 13.07 -9.14
CA ASP A 91 -10.15 14.36 -8.45
C ASP A 91 -9.21 15.31 -9.20
N GLU A 92 -9.77 15.92 -10.25
CA GLU A 92 -9.23 17.08 -10.93
C GLU A 92 -9.60 18.34 -10.12
N SER A 93 -8.57 19.04 -9.61
CA SER A 93 -8.35 20.50 -9.75
C SER A 93 -9.17 21.44 -8.81
N ILE A 94 -8.54 22.31 -7.98
CA ILE A 94 -8.18 23.75 -8.17
C ILE A 94 -8.30 24.42 -6.76
N ASN A 95 -7.56 25.44 -6.26
CA ASN A 95 -6.73 26.51 -6.83
C ASN A 95 -5.67 26.99 -5.81
N GLU A 96 -4.59 27.56 -6.33
CA GLU A 96 -3.67 28.48 -5.66
C GLU A 96 -4.31 29.87 -5.50
N GLU A 97 -4.28 30.48 -4.31
CA GLU A 97 -4.18 31.94 -4.16
C GLU A 97 -3.74 32.36 -2.74
N GLU A 98 -2.48 32.81 -2.65
CA GLU A 98 -2.01 34.03 -1.98
C GLU A 98 -2.58 34.41 -0.60
N VAL A 99 -1.74 34.34 0.45
CA VAL A 99 -1.57 35.49 1.38
C VAL A 99 -0.11 35.59 1.80
N PHE A 100 0.60 36.51 1.17
CA PHE A 100 1.88 37.06 1.60
C PHE A 100 1.58 38.30 2.44
N GLU A 101 1.94 38.32 3.72
CA GLU A 101 2.11 39.58 4.45
C GLU A 101 3.49 39.60 5.13
N GLU A 102 4.40 40.24 4.41
CA GLU A 102 5.64 40.82 4.89
C GLU A 102 5.30 42.00 5.81
N THR A 103 5.60 41.90 7.10
CA THR A 103 5.63 43.05 8.00
C THR A 103 7.07 43.45 8.24
N THR A 104 7.60 44.31 7.38
CA THR A 104 8.71 45.18 7.73
C THR A 104 8.15 46.41 8.43
N GLU A 105 8.43 46.57 9.72
CA GLU A 105 8.29 47.85 10.40
C GLU A 105 9.64 48.18 11.04
N SER A 106 10.43 48.93 10.26
CA SER A 106 11.50 49.79 10.76
C SER A 106 10.96 51.20 10.61
N ASP A 107 10.76 51.91 11.71
CA ASP A 107 10.79 53.36 11.70
C ASP A 107 11.51 53.86 12.95
N GLU A 108 12.31 54.88 12.70
CA GLU A 108 13.31 55.50 13.56
C GLU A 108 12.66 56.43 14.58
N GLU A 109 13.26 56.56 15.77
CA GLU A 109 13.44 57.84 16.48
C GLU A 109 14.71 57.81 17.34
#